data_AF-A0A927GQQ3-F1
#
_entry.id   AF-A0A927GQQ3-F1
#
_cell.length_a   1.000
_cell.length_b   1.000
_cell.length_c   1.000
_cell.angle_alpha   90.00
_cell.angle_beta   90.00
_cell.angle_gamma   90.00
#
_symmetry.space_group_name_H-M   'P 1'
#
loop_
_entity.id
_entity.type
_entity.pdbx_description
1 polymer ?
#
loop_
_entity_poly.entity_id
_entity_poly.type
_entity_poly.pdbx_seq_one_letter_code
_entity_poly.pdbx_strand_id
1 'polypeptide(L)'
;MDTVTSKDGTAIVYDKTGAGPPLVLVTGAFGYRRFPGQTFVVGLMRLMPGVWRVLKGLAHALPYDAALLDGFMAGRPLSTSAWRTVTMPTLVLGGTHSPASLRHAAEELARVLPNARRVSKKELGRTKKLDAAVIAAELTALYSP
;
A
#
# COMPACT_ATOMS: atom_id res chain seq x y z
N MET A 1 11.87 -16.86 -1.63
CA MET A 1 10.43 -16.81 -1.33
C MET A 1 10.18 -17.69 -0.15
N ASP A 2 10.15 -17.07 1.02
CA ASP A 2 9.82 -17.71 2.28
C ASP A 2 8.31 -17.56 2.55
N THR A 3 7.79 -18.32 3.51
CA THR A 3 6.38 -18.23 3.91
C THR A 3 6.28 -18.25 5.43
N VAL A 4 5.37 -17.44 5.98
CA VAL A 4 5.00 -17.45 7.39
C VAL A 4 3.49 -17.59 7.53
N THR A 5 3.04 -18.32 8.54
CA THR A 5 1.61 -18.44 8.85
C THR A 5 1.21 -17.40 9.88
N SER A 6 0.25 -16.55 9.51
CA SER A 6 -0.40 -15.60 10.42
C SER A 6 -1.15 -16.33 11.54
N LYS A 7 -1.46 -15.62 12.62
CA LYS A 7 -2.22 -16.17 13.77
C LYS A 7 -3.59 -16.71 13.38
N ASP A 8 -4.18 -16.20 12.29
CA ASP A 8 -5.47 -16.65 11.73
C ASP A 8 -5.35 -17.83 10.74
N GLY A 9 -4.14 -18.37 10.54
CA GLY A 9 -3.89 -19.47 9.62
C GLY A 9 -3.57 -19.04 8.19
N THR A 10 -3.55 -17.74 7.88
CA THR A 10 -3.23 -17.25 6.53
C THR A 10 -1.75 -17.42 6.21
N ALA A 11 -1.43 -18.04 5.08
CA ALA A 11 -0.05 -18.12 4.58
C ALA A 11 0.38 -16.79 3.92
N ILE A 12 1.44 -16.19 4.44
CA ILE A 12 2.04 -14.95 3.94
C ILE A 12 3.35 -15.30 3.24
N VAL A 13 3.41 -15.07 1.94
CA VAL A 13 4.65 -15.21 1.16
C VAL A 13 5.44 -13.91 1.27
N TYR A 14 6.74 -14.01 1.55
CA TYR A 14 7.64 -12.88 1.59
C TYR A 14 9.00 -13.23 0.98
N ASP A 15 9.74 -12.19 0.61
CA ASP A 15 11.17 -12.31 0.33
C ASP A 15 11.92 -11.42 1.31
N LYS A 16 13.03 -11.93 1.85
CA LYS A 16 13.95 -11.15 2.68
C LYS A 16 15.19 -10.82 1.87
N THR A 17 15.49 -9.54 1.75
CA THR A 17 16.69 -9.05 1.05
C THR A 17 17.39 -7.98 1.89
N GLY A 18 18.71 -8.06 2.03
CA GLY A 18 19.52 -7.10 2.78
C GLY A 18 19.71 -7.44 4.26
N ALA A 19 20.52 -6.61 4.94
CA ALA A 19 20.80 -6.69 6.37
C ALA A 19 20.50 -5.32 7.01
N GLY A 20 19.48 -5.24 7.88
CA GLY A 20 19.03 -4.00 8.50
C GLY A 20 17.67 -4.14 9.18
N PRO A 21 17.12 -3.08 9.80
CA PRO A 21 15.77 -3.10 10.37
C PRO A 21 14.72 -3.42 9.29
N PRO A 22 13.66 -4.20 9.61
CA PRO A 22 12.70 -4.67 8.62
C PRO A 22 11.86 -3.51 8.08
N LEU A 23 11.78 -3.41 6.75
CA LEU A 23 10.85 -2.53 6.05
C LEU A 23 9.65 -3.35 5.57
N VAL A 24 8.44 -2.95 5.98
CA VAL A 24 7.19 -3.51 5.44
C VAL A 24 6.59 -2.49 4.48
N LEU A 25 6.65 -2.77 3.18
CA LEU A 25 6.02 -1.94 2.16
C LEU A 25 4.62 -2.48 1.83
N VAL A 26 3.58 -1.85 2.37
CA VAL A 26 2.19 -2.20 2.03
C VAL A 26 1.76 -1.38 0.82
N THR A 27 1.70 -2.00 -0.36
CA THR A 27 1.14 -1.36 -1.56
C THR A 27 -0.34 -1.72 -1.67
N GLY A 28 -1.23 -0.74 -1.52
CA GLY A 28 -2.66 -0.96 -1.75
C GLY A 28 -2.96 -1.14 -3.24
N ALA A 29 -3.44 -2.31 -3.64
CA ALA A 29 -4.04 -2.52 -4.96
C ALA A 29 -5.56 -2.69 -4.79
N PHE A 30 -6.33 -1.73 -5.33
CA PHE A 30 -7.80 -1.78 -5.45
C PHE A 30 -8.60 -1.85 -4.13
N GLY A 31 -8.76 -0.70 -3.46
CA GLY A 31 -9.53 -0.57 -2.21
C GLY A 31 -10.93 0.05 -2.30
N TYR A 32 -11.60 0.03 -3.46
CA TYR A 32 -12.94 0.63 -3.58
C TYR A 32 -13.95 -0.36 -4.15
N ARG A 33 -14.98 -0.67 -3.36
CA ARG A 33 -16.07 -1.59 -3.76
C ARG A 33 -17.23 -0.91 -4.50
N ARG A 34 -17.28 0.43 -4.55
CA ARG A 34 -18.36 1.20 -5.21
C ARG A 34 -17.88 2.57 -5.73
N PHE A 35 -17.00 2.54 -6.74
CA PHE A 35 -16.73 3.72 -7.54
C PHE A 35 -17.28 3.48 -8.96
N PRO A 36 -18.23 4.30 -9.47
CA PRO A 36 -18.86 4.09 -10.77
C PRO A 36 -17.86 3.88 -11.93
N GLY A 37 -16.74 4.62 -11.91
CA GLY A 37 -15.66 4.47 -12.88
C GLY A 37 -14.94 3.11 -12.80
N GLN A 38 -14.86 2.50 -11.62
CA GLN A 38 -14.21 1.20 -11.42
C GLN A 38 -15.10 0.06 -11.88
N THR A 39 -16.41 0.14 -11.64
CA THR A 39 -17.38 -0.81 -12.22
C THR A 39 -17.41 -0.74 -13.74
N PHE A 40 -17.30 0.45 -14.33
CA PHE A 40 -17.18 0.61 -15.78
C PHE A 40 -15.90 -0.02 -16.32
N VAL A 41 -14.75 0.23 -15.68
CA VAL A 41 -13.47 -0.39 -16.06
C VAL A 41 -13.51 -1.91 -15.94
N VAL A 42 -14.11 -2.47 -14.89
CA VAL A 42 -14.30 -3.93 -14.75
C VAL A 42 -15.18 -4.48 -15.88
N GLY A 43 -16.22 -3.75 -16.28
CA GLY A 43 -17.03 -4.08 -17.45
C GLY A 43 -16.21 -4.13 -18.73
N LEU A 44 -15.36 -3.13 -18.97
CA LEU A 44 -14.45 -3.08 -20.12
C LEU A 44 -13.40 -4.20 -20.08
N MET A 45 -12.87 -4.52 -18.89
CA MET A 45 -11.87 -5.57 -18.70
C MET A 45 -12.39 -6.98 -19.06
N ARG A 46 -13.70 -7.23 -18.99
CA ARG A 46 -14.29 -8.50 -19.46
C ARG A 46 -14.10 -8.73 -20.96
N LEU A 47 -13.91 -7.65 -21.72
CA LEU A 47 -13.60 -7.71 -23.15
C LEU A 47 -12.11 -7.99 -23.42
N MET A 48 -11.26 -8.02 -22.39
CA MET A 48 -9.82 -8.29 -22.48
C MET A 48 -9.50 -9.66 -21.86
N PRO A 49 -9.61 -10.78 -22.61
CA PRO A 49 -9.58 -12.14 -22.04
C PRO A 49 -8.27 -12.49 -21.30
N GLY A 50 -7.14 -11.90 -21.68
CA GLY A 50 -5.87 -12.05 -20.96
C GLY A 50 -5.90 -11.39 -19.57
N VAL A 51 -6.32 -10.13 -19.50
CA VAL A 51 -6.43 -9.37 -18.25
C VAL A 51 -7.50 -9.96 -17.33
N TRP A 52 -8.66 -10.32 -17.89
CA TRP A 52 -9.76 -10.94 -17.15
C TRP A 52 -9.34 -12.26 -16.49
N ARG A 53 -8.56 -13.09 -17.19
CA ARG A 53 -8.04 -14.35 -16.64
C ARG A 53 -7.07 -14.12 -15.48
N VAL A 54 -6.17 -13.15 -15.59
CA VAL A 54 -5.25 -12.78 -14.49
C VAL A 54 -6.04 -12.28 -13.27
N LEU A 55 -6.99 -11.36 -13.46
CA LEU A 55 -7.78 -10.82 -12.36
C LEU A 55 -8.66 -11.87 -11.67
N LYS A 56 -9.26 -12.80 -12.44
CA LYS A 56 -9.98 -13.95 -11.86
C LYS A 56 -9.06 -14.85 -11.05
N GLY A 57 -7.80 -15.02 -11.47
CA GLY A 57 -6.79 -15.75 -10.70
C GLY A 57 -6.56 -15.13 -9.31
N LEU A 58 -6.64 -13.80 -9.21
CA LEU A 58 -6.50 -13.04 -7.96
C LEU A 58 -7.80 -12.93 -7.13
N ALA A 59 -8.94 -13.39 -7.64
CA ALA A 59 -10.24 -13.19 -6.99
C ALA A 59 -10.32 -13.77 -5.57
N HIS A 60 -9.56 -14.83 -5.29
CA HIS A 60 -9.50 -15.46 -3.97
C HIS A 60 -8.76 -14.63 -2.91
N ALA A 61 -7.97 -13.62 -3.32
CA ALA A 61 -7.32 -12.67 -2.41
C ALA A 61 -8.27 -11.53 -1.97
N LEU A 62 -9.31 -11.25 -2.75
CA LEU A 62 -10.23 -10.12 -2.52
C LEU A 62 -10.95 -10.14 -1.15
N PRO A 63 -11.32 -11.29 -0.56
CA PRO A 63 -11.84 -11.32 0.80
C PRO A 63 -10.82 -10.81 1.83
N TYR A 64 -9.54 -11.16 1.68
CA TYR A 64 -8.46 -10.71 2.57
C TYR A 64 -8.18 -9.23 2.40
N ASP A 65 -8.10 -8.75 1.15
CA ASP A 65 -7.96 -7.32 0.86
C ASP A 65 -9.10 -6.53 1.53
N ALA A 66 -10.34 -7.02 1.44
CA ALA A 66 -11.47 -6.34 2.04
C ALA A 66 -11.50 -6.41 3.56
N ALA A 67 -11.05 -7.51 4.17
CA ALA A 67 -10.93 -7.61 5.62
C ALA A 67 -9.87 -6.66 6.16
N LEU A 68 -8.71 -6.57 5.50
CA LEU A 68 -7.64 -5.63 5.87
C LEU A 68 -8.05 -4.16 5.74
N LEU A 69 -8.84 -3.87 4.71
CA LEU A 69 -9.26 -2.51 4.39
C LEU A 69 -10.58 -2.09 5.06
N ASP A 70 -11.23 -3.00 5.80
CA ASP A 70 -12.47 -2.69 6.48
C ASP A 70 -12.26 -1.55 7.51
N GLY A 71 -13.22 -0.63 7.58
CA GLY A 71 -13.12 0.59 8.38
C GLY A 71 -12.15 1.66 7.86
N PHE A 72 -11.17 1.32 7.01
CA PHE A 72 -10.16 2.27 6.49
C PHE A 72 -10.54 2.92 5.15
N MET A 73 -11.54 2.36 4.45
CA MET A 73 -11.99 2.85 3.14
C MET A 73 -13.28 3.68 3.18
N ALA A 74 -13.75 4.06 4.37
CA ALA A 74 -14.98 4.80 4.57
C ALA A 74 -14.83 6.33 4.39
N GLY A 75 -13.64 6.83 4.02
CA GLY A 75 -13.35 8.27 3.91
C GLY A 75 -13.33 9.00 5.25
N ARG A 76 -13.27 8.26 6.36
CA ARG A 76 -13.16 8.81 7.72
C ARG A 76 -11.68 9.00 8.07
N PRO A 77 -11.33 10.00 8.91
CA PRO A 77 -9.97 10.15 9.42
C PRO A 77 -9.47 8.89 10.14
N LEU A 78 -8.17 8.61 10.04
CA LEU A 78 -7.54 7.53 10.78
C LEU A 78 -7.54 7.84 12.29
N SER A 79 -7.76 6.83 13.12
CA SER A 79 -7.73 6.98 14.59
C SER A 79 -6.31 7.00 15.11
N THR A 80 -5.87 8.11 15.72
CA THR A 80 -4.54 8.20 16.36
C THR A 80 -4.31 7.13 17.43
N SER A 81 -5.35 6.72 18.17
CA SER A 81 -5.19 5.68 19.20
C SER A 81 -4.87 4.30 18.61
N ALA A 82 -5.35 4.01 17.41
CA ALA A 82 -5.09 2.73 16.73
C ALA A 82 -3.62 2.60 16.26
N TRP A 83 -2.94 3.73 16.02
CA TRP A 83 -1.59 3.76 15.47
C TRP A 83 -0.50 4.11 16.51
N ARG A 84 -0.89 4.41 17.76
CA ARG A 84 0.01 4.86 18.82
C ARG A 84 1.11 3.84 19.17
N THR A 85 0.87 2.56 18.94
CA THR A 85 1.84 1.48 19.22
C THR A 85 2.89 1.31 18.13
N VAL A 86 2.76 1.99 16.99
CA VAL A 86 3.72 1.96 15.88
C VAL A 86 4.84 2.96 16.18
N THR A 87 5.77 2.56 17.05
CA THR A 87 6.81 3.45 17.59
C THR A 87 8.13 3.43 16.81
N MET A 88 8.33 2.50 15.88
CA MET A 88 9.51 2.51 15.03
C MET A 88 9.53 3.76 14.11
N PRO A 89 10.71 4.30 13.75
CA PRO A 89 10.81 5.32 12.70
C PRO A 89 10.12 4.85 11.42
N THR A 90 9.18 5.65 10.91
CA THR A 90 8.36 5.28 9.76
C THR A 90 8.49 6.31 8.65
N LEU A 91 8.82 5.88 7.44
CA LEU A 91 8.82 6.72 6.26
C LEU A 91 7.54 6.51 5.45
N VAL A 92 6.73 7.56 5.31
CA VAL A 92 5.57 7.58 4.41
C VAL A 92 5.99 8.23 3.09
N LEU A 93 6.33 7.39 2.11
CA LEU A 93 6.80 7.81 0.80
C LEU A 93 5.64 7.85 -0.21
N GLY A 94 5.51 8.97 -0.93
CA GLY A 94 4.47 9.16 -1.94
C GLY A 94 4.95 9.87 -3.19
N GLY A 95 4.17 9.77 -4.27
CA GLY A 95 4.42 10.48 -5.53
C GLY A 95 3.60 11.76 -5.64
N THR A 96 4.20 12.87 -6.10
CA THR A 96 3.48 14.15 -6.30
C THR A 96 2.41 14.07 -7.38
N HIS A 97 2.59 13.18 -8.36
CA HIS A 97 1.62 12.93 -9.44
C HIS A 97 0.59 11.86 -9.08
N SER A 98 0.57 11.38 -7.84
CA SER A 98 -0.46 10.45 -7.38
C SER A 98 -1.82 11.17 -7.28
N PRO A 99 -2.94 10.46 -7.53
CA PRO A 99 -4.28 10.98 -7.29
C PRO A 99 -4.42 11.60 -5.90
N ALA A 100 -5.27 12.63 -5.77
CA ALA A 100 -5.46 13.36 -4.52
C ALA A 100 -5.82 12.44 -3.34
N SER A 101 -6.64 11.41 -3.57
CA SER A 101 -6.99 10.41 -2.55
C SER A 101 -5.79 9.69 -1.96
N LEU A 102 -4.82 9.28 -2.80
CA LEU A 102 -3.58 8.64 -2.32
C LEU A 102 -2.66 9.63 -1.61
N ARG A 103 -2.62 10.89 -2.08
CA ARG A 103 -1.84 11.93 -1.39
C ARG A 103 -2.44 12.25 -0.02
N HIS A 104 -3.75 12.33 0.11
CA HIS A 104 -4.43 12.57 1.40
C HIS A 104 -4.28 11.37 2.34
N ALA A 105 -4.37 10.13 1.82
CA ALA A 105 -4.14 8.94 2.63
C ALA A 105 -2.72 8.90 3.21
N ALA A 106 -1.70 9.21 2.40
CA ALA A 106 -0.31 9.32 2.87
C ALA A 106 -0.12 10.45 3.90
N GLU A 107 -0.88 11.54 3.77
CA GLU A 107 -0.88 12.63 4.74
C GLU A 107 -1.41 12.21 6.09
N GLU A 108 -2.62 11.64 6.09
CA GLU A 108 -3.28 11.20 7.31
C GLU A 108 -2.48 10.12 8.02
N LEU A 109 -1.88 9.19 7.28
CA LEU A 109 -1.03 8.16 7.86
C LEU A 109 0.20 8.75 8.57
N ALA A 110 0.89 9.69 7.91
CA ALA A 110 2.03 10.38 8.53
C ALA A 110 1.63 11.22 9.75
N ARG A 111 0.38 11.73 9.77
CA ARG A 111 -0.16 12.52 10.88
C ARG A 111 -0.48 11.68 12.12
N VAL A 112 -1.01 10.47 11.94
CA VAL A 112 -1.44 9.62 13.07
C VAL A 112 -0.33 8.77 13.66
N LEU A 113 0.74 8.53 12.90
CA LEU A 113 1.90 7.79 13.35
C LEU A 113 2.81 8.68 14.22
N PRO A 114 3.27 8.19 15.39
CA PRO A 114 4.01 9.02 16.34
C PRO A 114 5.40 9.42 15.83
N ASN A 115 6.07 8.54 15.06
CA ASN A 115 7.44 8.73 14.59
C ASN A 115 7.51 8.64 13.07
N ALA A 116 6.61 9.32 12.36
CA ALA A 116 6.56 9.30 10.91
C ALA A 116 7.19 10.54 10.25
N ARG A 117 7.96 10.30 9.19
CA ARG A 117 8.40 11.32 8.23
C ARG A 117 7.69 11.08 6.92
N ARG A 118 7.12 12.13 6.32
CA ARG A 118 6.55 12.07 4.98
C ARG A 118 7.52 12.62 3.95
N VAL A 119 7.67 11.91 2.83
CA VAL A 119 8.44 12.37 1.67
C VAL A 119 7.58 12.23 0.42
N SER A 120 7.54 13.29 -0.40
CA SER A 120 6.86 13.27 -1.69
C SER A 120 7.86 13.52 -2.81
N LYS A 121 7.92 12.63 -3.81
CA LYS A 121 8.86 12.69 -4.94
C LYS A 121 8.14 12.87 -6.26
N LYS A 122 8.74 13.59 -7.22
CA LYS A 122 8.16 13.78 -8.56
C LYS A 122 8.31 12.53 -9.43
N GLU A 123 9.33 11.76 -9.13
CA GLU A 123 9.75 10.53 -9.80
C GLU A 123 8.81 9.37 -9.49
N LEU A 124 8.10 9.45 -8.35
CA LEU A 124 7.14 8.43 -7.91
C LEU A 124 5.71 8.79 -8.32
N GLY A 125 4.87 7.79 -8.56
CA GLY A 125 3.46 7.98 -8.85
C GLY A 125 2.74 6.69 -9.26
N ARG A 126 1.41 6.68 -9.14
CA ARG A 126 0.53 5.51 -9.41
C ARG A 126 0.75 4.86 -10.78
N THR A 127 1.10 5.66 -11.78
CA THR A 127 1.29 5.23 -13.18
C THR A 127 2.75 5.25 -13.63
N LYS A 128 3.68 5.67 -12.76
CA LYS A 128 5.10 5.68 -13.08
C LYS A 128 5.72 4.32 -12.77
N LYS A 129 6.71 3.92 -13.57
CA LYS A 129 7.54 2.76 -13.26
C LYS A 129 8.22 3.00 -11.91
N LEU A 130 8.27 1.97 -11.08
CA LEU A 130 8.95 2.03 -9.79
C LEU A 130 10.43 2.39 -10.00
N ASP A 131 10.88 3.47 -9.37
CA ASP A 131 12.28 3.88 -9.38
C ASP A 131 12.96 3.40 -8.09
N ALA A 132 13.68 2.29 -8.20
CA ALA A 132 14.34 1.68 -7.07
C ALA A 132 15.46 2.56 -6.49
N ALA A 133 16.14 3.38 -7.31
CA ALA A 133 17.23 4.23 -6.85
C ALA A 133 16.70 5.38 -5.97
N VAL A 134 15.59 5.99 -6.39
CA VAL A 134 14.90 7.03 -5.61
C VAL A 134 14.39 6.48 -4.28
N ILE A 135 13.81 5.29 -4.28
CA ILE A 135 13.34 4.63 -3.05
C ILE A 135 14.51 4.27 -2.14
N ALA A 136 15.57 3.67 -2.70
CA ALA A 136 16.75 3.27 -1.94
C ALA A 136 17.41 4.47 -1.24
N ALA A 137 17.53 5.62 -1.92
CA ALA A 137 18.10 6.84 -1.32
C ALA A 137 17.30 7.31 -0.09
N GLU A 138 15.97 7.28 -0.14
CA GLU A 138 15.13 7.68 0.99
C GLU A 138 15.14 6.65 2.12
N LEU A 139 15.26 5.36 1.79
CA LEU A 139 15.44 4.31 2.79
C LEU A 139 16.79 4.42 3.50
N THR A 140 17.87 4.69 2.76
CA THR A 140 19.18 4.96 3.35
C THR A 140 19.11 6.15 4.30
N ALA A 141 18.45 7.24 3.90
CA ALA A 141 18.26 8.41 4.77
C ALA A 141 17.39 8.14 6.02
N LEU A 142 16.52 7.12 5.99
CA LEU A 142 15.76 6.69 7.18
C LEU A 142 16.64 5.92 8.18
N TYR A 143 17.61 5.15 7.68
CA TYR A 143 18.44 4.24 8.48
C TYR A 143 19.82 4.77 8.83
N SER A 144 20.25 5.88 8.22
CA SER A 144 21.48 6.60 8.55
C SER A 144 21.14 7.80 9.45
N PRO A 145 21.36 7.73 10.78
CA PRO A 145 21.09 8.82 11.72
C PRO A 145 21.99 10.04 11.50
#